data_AF-A0A7Y2B134-F1
#
_entry.id   AF-A0A7Y2B134-F1
#
_cell.length_a   1.000
_cell.length_b   1.000
_cell.length_c   1.000
_cell.angle_alpha   90.00
_cell.angle_beta   90.00
_cell.angle_gamma   90.00
#
_symmetry.space_group_name_H-M   'P 1'
#
loop_
_entity.id
_entity.type
_entity.pdbx_description
1 polymer ?
#
loop_
_entity_poly.entity_id
_entity_poly.type
_entity_poly.pdbx_seq_one_letter_code
_entity_poly.pdbx_strand_id
1 'polypeptide(L)'
;MSQGNIELRVGITVLLSFVVLIGGIIFMSQSMGGSSNLKLDVKFDEVGGLIVGDIVRVSGVKKGKVTDMELLDGAVLVKVEVERGVLLHEDASFAIESFGLMGEMGVGIQPGKVGKLDESKIHPGVYAAGLNQMMAQTAPLLESVQQIVDQLKVLIENEQISKPLEGAVANLNEISTEVDEILGQSRGDLQASLKSARNTSESLERVVTKREGEIDETITTLAATTKRLDGLITKLEGTTTDLQLILADVQAGKGTLGKITKDDELYNELMATINNTNTLIDDFRRNPKRYVSISLF
;
A
#
# COMPACT_ATOMS: atom_id res chain seq x y z
N MET A 1 63.08 -42.18 3.61
CA MET A 1 61.86 -41.87 2.82
C MET A 1 62.29 -40.93 1.70
N SER A 2 62.01 -41.25 0.43
CA SER A 2 62.52 -40.46 -0.70
C SER A 2 61.83 -39.09 -0.76
N GLN A 3 62.58 -38.04 -1.09
CA GLN A 3 62.08 -36.66 -1.11
C GLN A 3 60.88 -36.48 -2.06
N GLY A 4 60.81 -37.25 -3.16
CA GLY A 4 59.67 -37.21 -4.09
C GLY A 4 58.32 -37.62 -3.47
N ASN A 5 58.32 -38.44 -2.41
CA ASN A 5 57.07 -38.80 -1.71
C ASN A 5 56.55 -37.67 -0.81
N ILE A 6 57.41 -36.74 -0.40
CA ILE A 6 57.03 -35.58 0.42
C ILE A 6 56.42 -34.51 -0.48
N GLU A 7 57.05 -34.22 -1.62
CA GLU A 7 56.56 -33.24 -2.59
C GLU A 7 55.17 -33.62 -3.14
N LEU A 8 54.95 -34.90 -3.46
CA LEU A 8 53.63 -35.39 -3.91
C LEU A 8 52.55 -35.23 -2.83
N ARG A 9 52.87 -35.52 -1.57
CA ARG A 9 51.91 -35.39 -0.44
C ARG A 9 51.55 -33.93 -0.20
N VAL A 10 52.53 -33.02 -0.29
CA VAL A 10 52.29 -31.58 -0.17
C VAL A 10 51.40 -31.10 -1.32
N GLY A 11 51.70 -31.49 -2.56
CA GLY A 11 50.89 -31.14 -3.73
C GLY A 11 49.43 -31.59 -3.61
N ILE A 12 49.19 -32.84 -3.22
CA ILE A 12 47.83 -33.37 -2.99
C ILE A 12 47.11 -32.61 -1.88
N THR A 13 47.79 -32.26 -0.80
CA THR A 13 47.19 -31.53 0.33
C THR A 13 46.72 -30.14 -0.07
N VAL A 14 47.51 -29.43 -0.89
CA VAL A 14 47.15 -28.12 -1.44
C VAL A 14 45.98 -28.23 -2.42
N LEU A 15 45.95 -29.28 -3.24
CA LEU A 15 44.84 -29.51 -4.17
C LEU A 15 43.53 -29.82 -3.42
N LEU A 16 43.59 -30.65 -2.38
CA LEU A 16 42.48 -30.95 -1.51
C LEU A 16 41.97 -29.71 -0.77
N SER A 17 42.87 -28.85 -0.26
CA SER A 17 42.45 -27.62 0.41
C SER A 17 41.75 -26.65 -0.55
N PHE A 18 42.20 -26.55 -1.80
CA PHE A 18 41.50 -25.77 -2.84
C PHE A 18 40.11 -26.32 -3.15
N VAL A 19 39.96 -27.64 -3.26
CA VAL A 19 38.66 -28.28 -3.50
C VAL A 19 37.70 -28.02 -2.33
N VAL A 20 38.19 -28.16 -1.10
CA VAL A 20 37.40 -27.87 0.12
C VAL A 20 37.04 -26.39 0.20
N LEU A 21 37.96 -25.48 -0.17
CA LEU A 21 37.72 -24.04 -0.17
C LEU A 21 36.67 -23.64 -1.21
N ILE A 22 36.80 -24.12 -2.44
CA ILE A 22 35.82 -23.87 -3.53
C ILE A 22 34.46 -24.48 -3.15
N GLY A 23 34.45 -25.72 -2.67
CA GLY A 23 33.24 -26.40 -2.20
C GLY A 23 32.58 -25.66 -1.03
N GLY A 24 33.38 -25.15 -0.09
CA GLY A 24 32.93 -24.36 1.04
C GLY A 24 32.29 -23.03 0.61
N ILE A 25 32.90 -22.32 -0.35
CA ILE A 25 32.33 -21.08 -0.91
C ILE A 25 30.98 -21.36 -1.58
N ILE A 26 30.89 -22.42 -2.38
CA ILE A 26 29.64 -22.81 -3.06
C ILE A 26 28.57 -23.21 -2.05
N PHE A 27 28.91 -24.02 -1.04
CA PHE A 27 27.99 -24.46 -0.01
C PHE A 27 27.48 -23.30 0.86
N MET A 28 28.36 -22.37 1.26
CA MET A 28 27.98 -21.20 2.04
C MET A 28 27.10 -20.25 1.22
N SER A 29 27.40 -20.09 -0.09
CA SER A 29 26.55 -19.33 -1.02
C SER A 29 25.17 -19.98 -1.22
N GLN A 30 25.06 -21.30 -1.19
CA GLN A 30 23.80 -22.03 -1.36
C GLN A 30 22.98 -22.09 -0.06
N SER A 31 23.63 -22.20 1.10
CA SER A 31 22.99 -22.23 2.42
C SER A 31 22.35 -20.89 2.83
N MET A 32 22.71 -19.78 2.18
CA MET A 32 22.04 -18.48 2.31
C MET A 32 20.79 -18.36 1.41
N GLY A 33 20.51 -19.33 0.55
CA GLY A 33 19.39 -19.34 -0.42
C GLY A 33 18.13 -20.09 0.03
N GLY A 34 17.90 -20.23 1.35
CA GLY A 34 16.87 -21.11 1.94
C GLY A 34 15.41 -20.65 1.87
N SER A 35 15.09 -19.53 1.22
CA SER A 35 13.71 -19.15 0.89
C SER A 35 13.72 -18.15 -0.25
N SER A 36 12.84 -18.33 -1.25
CA SER A 36 12.73 -17.39 -2.37
C SER A 36 12.31 -16.01 -1.85
N ASN A 37 13.24 -15.06 -1.88
CA ASN A 37 12.93 -13.66 -1.64
C ASN A 37 11.94 -13.15 -2.70
N LEU A 38 11.18 -12.13 -2.33
CA LEU A 38 10.26 -11.43 -3.22
C LEU A 38 11.08 -10.64 -4.25
N LYS A 39 10.87 -10.89 -5.54
CA LYS A 39 11.54 -10.16 -6.62
C LYS A 39 10.55 -9.18 -7.23
N LEU A 40 10.94 -7.93 -7.40
CA LEU A 40 10.10 -6.87 -7.96
C LEU A 40 10.89 -6.10 -9.01
N ASP A 41 10.20 -5.70 -10.06
CA ASP A 41 10.73 -4.84 -11.09
C ASP A 41 10.16 -3.44 -10.91
N VAL A 42 11.03 -2.44 -10.76
CA VAL A 42 10.64 -1.04 -10.53
C VAL A 42 11.26 -0.16 -11.60
N LYS A 43 10.44 0.61 -12.31
CA LYS A 43 10.89 1.52 -13.37
C LYS A 43 11.12 2.93 -12.81
N PHE A 44 12.30 3.48 -13.05
CA PHE A 44 12.67 4.85 -12.72
C PHE A 44 13.08 5.60 -13.98
N ASP A 45 12.76 6.89 -14.09
CA ASP A 45 13.22 7.70 -15.22
C ASP A 45 14.72 8.03 -15.10
N GLU A 46 15.24 8.11 -13.88
CA GLU A 46 16.66 8.34 -13.58
C GLU A 46 17.09 7.58 -12.31
N VAL A 47 18.34 7.13 -12.28
CA VAL A 47 18.96 6.44 -11.13
C VAL A 47 20.25 7.16 -10.76
N GLY A 48 20.14 8.24 -9.99
CA GLY A 48 21.26 9.15 -9.69
C GLY A 48 22.35 8.55 -8.78
N GLY A 49 23.10 7.56 -9.28
CA GLY A 49 24.22 6.91 -8.60
C GLY A 49 23.91 5.56 -7.94
N LEU A 50 22.70 5.02 -8.13
CA LEU A 50 22.34 3.67 -7.66
C LEU A 50 23.20 2.61 -8.35
N ILE A 51 23.67 1.62 -7.61
CA ILE A 51 24.47 0.49 -8.12
C ILE A 51 23.88 -0.87 -7.71
N VAL A 52 24.24 -1.92 -8.45
CA VAL A 52 23.87 -3.29 -8.10
C VAL A 52 24.51 -3.68 -6.77
N GLY A 53 23.70 -4.21 -5.85
CA GLY A 53 24.09 -4.53 -4.48
C GLY A 53 23.66 -3.49 -3.44
N ASP A 54 23.20 -2.31 -3.87
CA ASP A 54 22.68 -1.29 -2.95
C ASP A 54 21.49 -1.81 -2.14
N ILE A 55 21.32 -1.26 -0.95
CA ILE A 55 20.32 -1.75 0.00
C ILE A 55 18.91 -1.34 -0.41
N VAL A 56 17.95 -2.23 -0.14
CA VAL A 56 16.53 -1.92 -0.19
C VAL A 56 16.01 -1.82 1.23
N ARG A 57 15.36 -0.70 1.55
CA ARG A 57 14.74 -0.46 2.85
C ARG A 57 13.23 -0.46 2.72
N VAL A 58 12.58 -1.13 3.66
CA VAL A 58 11.12 -1.10 3.79
C VAL A 58 10.80 -0.35 5.07
N SER A 59 10.09 0.78 4.97
CA SER A 59 9.81 1.66 6.12
C SER A 59 11.07 2.02 6.93
N GLY A 60 12.20 2.22 6.27
CA GLY A 60 13.50 2.56 6.89
C GLY A 60 14.34 1.38 7.38
N VAL A 61 13.82 0.15 7.38
CA VAL A 61 14.57 -1.05 7.81
C VAL A 61 15.16 -1.76 6.60
N LYS A 62 16.45 -2.12 6.65
CA LYS A 62 17.09 -2.92 5.60
C LYS A 62 16.37 -4.26 5.47
N LYS A 63 15.79 -4.50 4.29
CA LYS A 63 14.97 -5.67 3.98
C LYS A 63 15.22 -6.25 2.61
N GLY A 64 16.28 -5.82 1.92
CA GLY A 64 16.57 -6.33 0.60
C GLY A 64 17.80 -5.70 -0.03
N LYS A 65 17.95 -5.94 -1.32
CA LYS A 65 19.05 -5.41 -2.15
C LYS A 65 18.62 -5.24 -3.61
N VAL A 66 19.30 -4.35 -4.31
CA VAL A 66 19.26 -4.23 -5.77
C VAL A 66 20.04 -5.39 -6.37
N THR A 67 19.41 -6.14 -7.26
CA THR A 67 19.99 -7.34 -7.86
C THR A 67 20.45 -7.13 -9.30
N ASP A 68 19.78 -6.24 -10.03
CA ASP A 68 20.08 -5.98 -11.44
C ASP A 68 19.48 -4.63 -11.88
N MET A 69 20.01 -4.07 -12.97
CA MET A 69 19.50 -2.84 -13.58
C MET A 69 19.67 -2.88 -15.11
N GLU A 70 18.61 -2.59 -15.83
CA GLU A 70 18.58 -2.59 -17.30
C GLU A 70 18.00 -1.28 -17.82
N LEU A 71 18.55 -0.76 -18.93
CA LEU A 71 18.01 0.42 -19.60
C LEU A 71 16.85 0.00 -20.51
N LEU A 72 15.68 0.61 -20.36
CA LEU A 72 14.47 0.35 -21.11
C LEU A 72 13.86 1.68 -21.60
N ASP A 73 13.92 1.94 -22.90
CA ASP A 73 13.28 3.10 -23.57
C ASP A 73 13.57 4.47 -22.92
N GLY A 74 14.81 4.68 -22.48
CA GLY A 74 15.24 5.94 -21.83
C GLY A 74 14.91 6.02 -20.33
N ALA A 75 14.29 4.99 -19.77
CA ALA A 75 14.14 4.77 -18.33
C ALA A 75 15.04 3.60 -17.89
N VAL A 76 15.17 3.40 -16.58
CA VAL A 76 15.93 2.30 -15.98
C VAL A 76 14.96 1.37 -15.25
N LEU A 77 14.98 0.09 -15.62
CA LEU A 77 14.30 -0.98 -14.91
C LEU A 77 15.25 -1.54 -13.84
N VAL A 78 14.89 -1.34 -12.57
CA VAL A 78 15.66 -1.77 -11.41
C VAL A 78 15.00 -3.02 -10.83
N LYS A 79 15.74 -4.13 -10.78
CA LYS A 79 15.25 -5.39 -10.17
C LYS A 79 15.69 -5.44 -8.71
N VAL A 80 14.72 -5.46 -7.82
CA VAL A 80 14.95 -5.49 -6.37
C VAL A 80 14.52 -6.83 -5.77
N GLU A 81 15.26 -7.28 -4.78
CA GLU A 81 14.98 -8.48 -4.02
C GLU A 81 14.68 -8.08 -2.57
N VAL A 82 13.52 -8.47 -2.06
CA VAL A 82 13.01 -8.15 -0.72
C VAL A 82 12.84 -9.44 0.08
N GLU A 83 13.29 -9.43 1.34
CA GLU A 83 13.18 -10.54 2.29
C GLU A 83 11.73 -11.01 2.43
N ARG A 84 11.55 -12.32 2.55
CA ARG A 84 10.23 -12.93 2.77
C ARG A 84 9.63 -12.47 4.12
N GLY A 85 8.31 -12.26 4.12
CA GLY A 85 7.57 -11.81 5.31
C GLY A 85 7.30 -10.30 5.33
N VAL A 86 7.88 -9.55 4.40
CA VAL A 86 7.45 -8.17 4.11
C VAL A 86 6.15 -8.23 3.30
N LEU A 87 5.09 -7.62 3.83
CA LEU A 87 3.80 -7.55 3.17
C LEU A 87 3.69 -6.20 2.44
N LEU A 88 3.79 -6.24 1.12
CA LEU A 88 3.63 -5.08 0.25
C LEU A 88 2.26 -5.10 -0.41
N HIS A 89 1.66 -3.93 -0.53
CA HIS A 89 0.33 -3.70 -1.06
C HIS A 89 0.40 -3.03 -2.44
N GLU A 90 -0.69 -3.02 -3.21
CA GLU A 90 -0.71 -2.43 -4.57
C GLU A 90 -0.42 -0.94 -4.58
N ASP A 91 -0.73 -0.25 -3.49
CA ASP A 91 -0.44 1.18 -3.27
C ASP A 91 0.96 1.43 -2.67
N ALA A 92 1.85 0.44 -2.70
CA ALA A 92 3.23 0.62 -2.28
C ALA A 92 3.95 1.62 -3.17
N SER A 93 4.75 2.50 -2.56
CA SER A 93 5.57 3.46 -3.29
C SER A 93 7.05 3.10 -3.22
N PHE A 94 7.74 3.35 -4.30
CA PHE A 94 9.16 3.06 -4.46
C PHE A 94 9.90 4.35 -4.76
N ALA A 95 10.95 4.63 -3.99
CA ALA A 95 11.76 5.81 -4.17
C ALA A 95 13.24 5.47 -4.15
N ILE A 96 14.03 6.08 -5.02
CA ILE A 96 15.49 6.08 -4.85
C ILE A 96 15.83 7.22 -3.90
N GLU A 97 16.49 6.88 -2.80
CA GLU A 97 16.80 7.79 -1.69
C GLU A 97 18.28 7.71 -1.33
N SER A 98 18.84 8.81 -0.82
CA SER A 98 20.19 8.83 -0.25
C SER A 98 20.12 8.43 1.23
N PHE A 99 20.66 7.25 1.56
CA PHE A 99 20.64 6.72 2.94
C PHE A 99 21.85 7.14 3.79
N GLY A 100 22.83 7.82 3.20
CA GLY A 100 24.04 8.29 3.87
C GLY A 100 24.39 9.74 3.55
N LEU A 101 25.28 10.33 4.37
CA LEU A 101 25.80 11.69 4.16
C LEU A 101 26.73 11.79 2.95
N MET A 102 27.32 10.67 2.54
CA MET A 102 28.26 10.60 1.42
C MET A 102 27.56 10.33 0.08
N GLY A 103 26.21 10.37 0.04
CA GLY A 103 25.45 10.10 -1.19
C GLY A 103 25.29 8.61 -1.50
N GLU A 104 25.38 7.73 -0.49
CA GLU A 104 25.03 6.32 -0.65
C GLU A 104 23.56 6.21 -1.04
N MET A 105 23.30 5.67 -2.23
CA MET A 105 21.95 5.52 -2.75
C MET A 105 21.37 4.17 -2.34
N GLY A 106 20.05 4.11 -2.33
CA GLY A 106 19.33 2.84 -2.22
C GLY A 106 17.86 3.03 -2.53
N VAL A 107 17.11 1.92 -2.49
CA VAL A 107 15.69 1.93 -2.78
C VAL A 107 14.90 1.91 -1.48
N GLY A 108 14.11 2.95 -1.24
CA GLY A 108 13.09 3.02 -0.21
C GLY A 108 11.76 2.45 -0.71
N ILE A 109 11.12 1.63 0.10
CA ILE A 109 9.81 1.06 -0.16
C ILE A 109 8.88 1.44 1.00
N GLN A 110 7.77 2.10 0.67
CA GLN A 110 6.66 2.28 1.59
C GLN A 110 5.62 1.18 1.31
N PRO A 111 5.29 0.30 2.27
CA PRO A 111 4.49 -0.91 2.03
C PRO A 111 3.06 -0.75 1.51
N GLY A 112 2.49 0.46 1.53
CA GLY A 112 1.07 0.68 1.26
C GLY A 112 0.15 0.04 2.31
N LYS A 113 -1.16 0.01 2.04
CA LYS A 113 -2.21 -0.58 2.91
C LYS A 113 -3.27 -1.37 2.16
N VAL A 114 -3.36 -1.26 0.83
CA VAL A 114 -4.53 -1.72 0.05
C VAL A 114 -4.16 -2.83 -0.93
N GLY A 115 -4.80 -3.99 -0.76
CA GLY A 115 -4.62 -5.13 -1.66
C GLY A 115 -3.25 -5.79 -1.51
N LYS A 116 -3.02 -6.90 -2.22
CA LYS A 116 -1.70 -7.55 -2.25
C LYS A 116 -0.99 -7.11 -3.52
N LEU A 117 0.25 -6.65 -3.41
CA LEU A 117 1.09 -6.26 -4.55
C LEU A 117 1.24 -7.42 -5.54
N ASP A 118 1.03 -7.12 -6.82
CA ASP A 118 1.34 -8.01 -7.94
C ASP A 118 2.84 -7.97 -8.26
N GLU A 119 3.52 -9.08 -7.96
CA GLU A 119 4.97 -9.26 -8.13
C GLU A 119 5.39 -9.32 -9.61
N SER A 120 4.44 -9.57 -10.53
CA SER A 120 4.70 -9.73 -11.96
C SER A 120 4.64 -8.43 -12.77
N LYS A 121 4.12 -7.35 -12.17
CA LYS A 121 4.02 -6.04 -12.80
C LYS A 121 5.28 -5.22 -12.58
N ILE A 122 5.56 -4.35 -13.55
CA ILE A 122 6.54 -3.29 -13.40
C ILE A 122 5.89 -2.16 -12.60
N HIS A 123 6.49 -1.83 -11.46
CA HIS A 123 6.00 -0.78 -10.57
C HIS A 123 6.70 0.55 -10.88
N PRO A 124 6.00 1.70 -10.85
CA PRO A 124 6.62 2.99 -11.03
C PRO A 124 7.41 3.39 -9.77
N GLY A 125 8.61 3.91 -9.97
CA GLY A 125 9.44 4.46 -8.92
C GLY A 125 9.79 5.92 -9.19
N VAL A 126 10.01 6.68 -8.11
CA VAL A 126 10.41 8.08 -8.18
C VAL A 126 11.85 8.27 -7.70
N TYR A 127 12.61 9.13 -8.38
CA TYR A 127 13.91 9.53 -7.89
C TYR A 127 13.75 10.69 -6.91
N ALA A 128 14.00 10.45 -5.61
CA ALA A 128 13.97 11.50 -4.61
C ALA A 128 15.34 12.18 -4.56
N ALA A 129 15.38 13.45 -5.01
CA ALA A 129 16.59 14.25 -5.04
C ALA A 129 17.26 14.29 -3.65
N GLY A 130 18.51 13.83 -3.58
CA GLY A 130 19.29 13.85 -2.34
C GLY A 130 19.79 15.25 -1.96
N LEU A 131 20.36 15.39 -0.76
CA LEU A 131 20.95 16.63 -0.26
C LEU A 131 21.96 17.24 -1.25
N ASN A 132 22.73 16.41 -1.96
CA ASN A 132 23.69 16.85 -2.97
C ASN A 132 23.02 17.60 -4.12
N GLN A 133 21.87 17.11 -4.61
CA GLN A 133 21.09 17.77 -5.66
C GLN A 133 20.49 19.10 -5.14
N MET A 134 20.00 19.11 -3.90
CA MET A 134 19.53 20.34 -3.26
C MET A 134 20.65 21.37 -3.13
N MET A 135 21.85 20.96 -2.73
CA MET A 135 23.03 21.83 -2.66
C MET A 135 23.43 22.38 -4.03
N ALA A 136 23.35 21.55 -5.07
CA ALA A 136 23.59 22.01 -6.45
C ALA A 136 22.54 23.05 -6.90
N GLN A 137 21.29 22.90 -6.47
CA GLN A 137 20.22 23.86 -6.77
C GLN A 137 20.28 25.13 -5.90
N THR A 138 20.84 25.06 -4.69
CA THR A 138 21.03 26.22 -3.81
C THR A 138 22.33 26.98 -4.06
N ALA A 139 23.32 26.39 -4.73
CA ALA A 139 24.58 27.07 -5.06
C ALA A 139 24.38 28.36 -5.88
N PRO A 140 23.53 28.41 -6.94
CA PRO A 140 23.22 29.65 -7.66
C PRO A 140 22.56 30.73 -6.78
N LEU A 141 21.80 30.32 -5.75
CA LEU A 141 21.19 31.25 -4.80
C LEU A 141 22.24 31.91 -3.92
N LEU A 142 23.22 31.13 -3.43
CA LEU A 142 24.35 31.67 -2.67
C LEU A 142 25.20 32.64 -3.51
N GLU A 143 25.40 32.33 -4.79
CA GLU A 143 26.09 33.22 -5.73
C GLU A 143 25.29 34.52 -5.96
N SER A 144 23.97 34.43 -6.11
CA SER A 144 23.09 35.60 -6.23
C SER A 144 23.14 36.51 -4.99
N VAL A 145 23.18 35.91 -3.79
CA VAL A 145 23.34 36.66 -2.53
C VAL A 145 24.70 37.36 -2.48
N GLN A 146 25.78 36.69 -2.90
CA GLN A 146 27.11 37.30 -2.95
C GLN A 146 27.16 38.48 -3.92
N GLN A 147 26.53 38.36 -5.10
CA GLN A 147 26.44 39.46 -6.06
C GLN A 147 25.74 40.68 -5.49
N ILE A 148 24.68 40.50 -4.70
CA ILE A 148 24.00 41.60 -4.01
C ILE A 148 24.95 42.26 -2.99
N VAL A 149 25.67 41.47 -2.20
CA VAL A 149 26.64 42.00 -1.23
C VAL A 149 27.74 42.82 -1.92
N ASP A 150 28.23 42.37 -3.07
CA ASP A 150 29.25 43.07 -3.83
C ASP A 150 28.70 44.36 -4.48
N GLN A 151 27.48 44.34 -4.99
CA GLN A 151 26.79 45.56 -5.47
C GLN A 151 26.60 46.58 -4.34
N LEU A 152 26.26 46.13 -3.12
CA LEU A 152 26.14 47.00 -1.95
C LEU A 152 27.48 47.60 -1.53
N LYS A 153 28.58 46.85 -1.59
CA LYS A 153 29.93 47.40 -1.32
C LYS A 153 30.32 48.50 -2.30
N VAL A 154 30.07 48.31 -3.59
CA VAL A 154 30.33 49.33 -4.62
C VAL A 154 29.52 50.60 -4.41
N LEU A 155 28.30 50.48 -3.88
CA LEU A 155 27.45 51.62 -3.50
C LEU A 155 27.93 52.33 -2.23
N ILE A 156 28.53 51.61 -1.29
CA ILE A 156 29.10 52.18 -0.05
C ILE A 156 30.45 52.85 -0.31
N GLU A 157 31.26 52.35 -1.25
CA GLU A 157 32.57 52.90 -1.59
C GLU A 157 32.50 54.14 -2.52
N ASN A 158 31.39 54.34 -3.23
CA ASN A 158 31.18 55.56 -4.02
C ASN A 158 30.50 56.65 -3.18
N GLU A 159 31.26 57.65 -2.75
CA GLU A 159 30.80 58.85 -2.00
C GLU A 159 29.76 59.75 -2.71
N GLN A 160 29.14 59.32 -3.82
CA GLN A 160 28.01 60.03 -4.46
C GLN A 160 26.68 59.33 -4.17
N ILE A 161 26.18 59.58 -2.96
CA ILE A 161 24.91 59.05 -2.42
C ILE A 161 23.66 59.64 -3.12
N SER A 162 23.77 60.54 -4.11
CA SER A 162 22.62 61.36 -4.54
C SER A 162 21.90 60.98 -5.83
N LYS A 163 22.27 59.90 -6.54
CA LYS A 163 21.56 59.50 -7.80
C LYS A 163 21.09 58.03 -7.92
N PRO A 164 21.74 57.01 -7.31
CA PRO A 164 21.24 55.63 -7.38
C PRO A 164 20.07 55.33 -6.42
N LEU A 165 19.79 56.22 -5.48
CA LEU A 165 18.80 56.00 -4.42
C LEU A 165 17.37 55.85 -4.98
N GLU A 166 17.05 56.44 -6.14
CA GLU A 166 15.74 56.28 -6.79
C GLU A 166 15.48 54.84 -7.25
N GLY A 167 16.47 54.17 -7.84
CA GLY A 167 16.35 52.78 -8.28
C GLY A 167 16.37 51.78 -7.12
N ALA A 168 17.20 52.03 -6.11
CA ALA A 168 17.22 51.21 -4.89
C ALA A 168 15.92 51.38 -4.07
N VAL A 169 15.37 52.59 -3.97
CA VAL A 169 14.08 52.85 -3.29
C VAL A 169 12.92 52.28 -4.11
N ALA A 170 12.96 52.33 -5.45
CA ALA A 170 11.97 51.68 -6.30
C ALA A 170 11.98 50.15 -6.12
N ASN A 171 13.16 49.51 -6.17
CA ASN A 171 13.30 48.08 -5.92
C ASN A 171 12.92 47.71 -4.48
N LEU A 172 13.22 48.55 -3.49
CA LEU A 172 12.80 48.32 -2.11
C LEU A 172 11.28 48.42 -1.95
N ASN A 173 10.62 49.32 -2.68
CA ASN A 173 9.15 49.41 -2.68
C ASN A 173 8.51 48.21 -3.40
N GLU A 174 9.13 47.73 -4.48
CA GLU A 174 8.67 46.54 -5.21
C GLU A 174 8.84 45.28 -4.35
N ILE A 175 10.02 45.11 -3.73
CA ILE A 175 10.28 44.04 -2.77
C ILE A 175 9.37 44.16 -1.54
N SER A 176 9.11 45.36 -1.03
CA SER A 176 8.18 45.55 0.10
C SER A 176 6.76 45.17 -0.28
N THR A 177 6.35 45.41 -1.52
CA THR A 177 5.03 45.03 -2.03
C THR A 177 4.94 43.51 -2.20
N GLU A 178 5.99 42.87 -2.72
CA GLU A 178 6.06 41.42 -2.88
C GLU A 178 6.18 40.70 -1.53
N VAL A 179 6.89 41.28 -0.57
CA VAL A 179 6.92 40.81 0.82
C VAL A 179 5.55 40.98 1.49
N ASP A 180 4.85 42.10 1.29
CA ASP A 180 3.48 42.27 1.81
C ASP A 180 2.49 41.30 1.16
N GLU A 181 2.67 40.98 -0.12
CA GLU A 181 1.88 40.00 -0.84
C GLU A 181 2.16 38.57 -0.35
N ILE A 182 3.43 38.19 -0.18
CA ILE A 182 3.84 36.91 0.40
C ILE A 182 3.39 36.79 1.86
N LEU A 183 3.50 37.85 2.65
CA LEU A 183 3.02 37.87 4.04
C LEU A 183 1.49 37.83 4.10
N GLY A 184 0.80 38.44 3.12
CA GLY A 184 -0.64 38.33 2.94
C GLY A 184 -1.07 36.92 2.56
N GLN A 185 -0.38 36.30 1.60
CA GLN A 185 -0.63 34.94 1.13
C GLN A 185 -0.31 33.92 2.21
N SER A 186 0.82 34.06 2.91
CA SER A 186 1.19 33.21 4.05
C SER A 186 0.19 33.33 5.19
N ARG A 187 -0.32 34.53 5.50
CA ARG A 187 -1.44 34.71 6.45
C ARG A 187 -2.71 34.01 5.96
N GLY A 188 -3.00 34.04 4.66
CA GLY A 188 -4.12 33.34 4.03
C GLY A 188 -3.99 31.82 4.13
N ASP A 189 -2.82 31.28 3.79
CA ASP A 189 -2.50 29.85 3.83
C ASP A 189 -2.46 29.32 5.26
N LEU A 190 -1.95 30.12 6.21
CA LEU A 190 -2.02 29.82 7.64
C LEU A 190 -3.47 29.80 8.14
N GLN A 191 -4.31 30.74 7.72
CA GLN A 191 -5.74 30.71 8.06
C GLN A 191 -6.46 29.51 7.44
N ALA A 192 -6.15 29.17 6.19
CA ALA A 192 -6.71 28.00 5.51
C ALA A 192 -6.28 26.70 6.19
N SER A 193 -5.01 26.59 6.57
CA SER A 193 -4.46 25.45 7.30
C SER A 193 -5.05 25.33 8.70
N LEU A 194 -5.20 26.44 9.43
CA LEU A 194 -5.87 26.47 10.74
C LEU A 194 -7.35 26.10 10.64
N LYS A 195 -8.04 26.53 9.58
CA LYS A 195 -9.43 26.13 9.29
C LYS A 195 -9.53 24.64 8.97
N SER A 196 -8.64 24.13 8.13
CA SER A 196 -8.56 22.69 7.82
C SER A 196 -8.24 21.85 9.04
N ALA A 197 -7.33 22.31 9.89
CA ALA A 197 -7.00 21.66 11.17
C ALA A 197 -8.19 21.64 12.13
N ARG A 198 -8.93 22.75 12.25
CA ARG A 198 -10.17 22.80 13.04
C ARG A 198 -11.24 21.86 12.49
N ASN A 199 -11.52 21.90 11.18
CA ASN A 199 -12.49 21.02 10.54
C ASN A 199 -12.11 19.54 10.69
N THR A 200 -10.81 19.24 10.61
CA THR A 200 -10.27 17.88 10.83
C THR A 200 -10.47 17.48 12.29
N SER A 201 -10.18 18.37 13.23
CA SER A 201 -10.39 18.15 14.67
C SER A 201 -11.86 17.92 15.01
N GLU A 202 -12.77 18.73 14.47
CA GLU A 202 -14.23 18.55 14.62
C GLU A 202 -14.73 17.26 13.97
N SER A 203 -14.10 16.84 12.86
CA SER A 203 -14.42 15.56 12.22
C SER A 203 -13.88 14.38 13.02
N LEU A 204 -12.70 14.50 13.62
CA LEU A 204 -12.15 13.53 14.57
C LEU A 204 -13.03 13.41 15.81
N GLU A 205 -13.43 14.54 16.39
CA GLU A 205 -14.33 14.59 17.54
C GLU A 205 -15.67 13.95 17.20
N ARG A 206 -16.27 14.25 16.05
CA ARG A 206 -17.50 13.57 15.59
C ARG A 206 -17.30 12.08 15.38
N VAL A 207 -16.18 11.63 14.80
CA VAL A 207 -15.90 10.20 14.60
C VAL A 207 -15.68 9.47 15.94
N VAL A 208 -14.98 10.12 16.87
CA VAL A 208 -14.72 9.58 18.22
C VAL A 208 -16.00 9.53 19.05
N THR A 209 -16.84 10.56 18.98
CA THR A 209 -18.08 10.64 19.78
C THR A 209 -19.24 9.82 19.20
N LYS A 210 -19.27 9.61 17.88
CA LYS A 210 -20.37 8.88 17.19
C LYS A 210 -20.18 7.36 17.19
N ARG A 211 -18.95 6.85 17.42
CA ARG A 211 -18.66 5.40 17.41
C ARG A 211 -18.96 4.64 18.70
N GLU A 212 -19.25 5.32 19.82
CA GLU A 212 -19.67 4.62 21.05
C GLU A 212 -21.16 4.23 21.05
N GLY A 213 -22.01 4.85 20.21
CA GLY A 213 -23.45 4.58 20.18
C GLY A 213 -23.95 3.70 19.02
N GLU A 214 -23.48 3.93 17.80
CA GLU A 214 -24.08 3.31 16.60
C GLU A 214 -23.65 1.85 16.36
N ILE A 215 -22.50 1.43 16.91
CA ILE A 215 -22.01 0.04 16.78
C ILE A 215 -22.84 -0.91 17.65
N ASP A 216 -23.25 -0.49 18.85
CA ASP A 216 -24.10 -1.31 19.73
C ASP A 216 -25.53 -1.43 19.19
N GLU A 217 -26.09 -0.38 18.59
CA GLU A 217 -27.45 -0.40 18.05
C GLU A 217 -27.57 -1.27 16.79
N THR A 218 -26.57 -1.21 15.89
CA THR A 218 -26.54 -2.07 14.69
C THR A 218 -26.29 -3.54 15.05
N ILE A 219 -25.40 -3.84 16.01
CA ILE A 219 -25.19 -5.21 16.50
C ILE A 219 -26.47 -5.75 17.17
N THR A 220 -27.13 -4.95 17.99
CA THR A 220 -28.37 -5.35 18.68
C THR A 220 -29.52 -5.57 17.69
N THR A 221 -29.67 -4.69 16.70
CA THR A 221 -30.69 -4.81 15.65
C THR A 221 -30.43 -6.01 14.74
N LEU A 222 -29.18 -6.29 14.39
CA LEU A 222 -28.81 -7.45 13.60
C LEU A 222 -29.03 -8.76 14.36
N ALA A 223 -28.71 -8.81 15.65
CA ALA A 223 -28.99 -9.95 16.53
C ALA A 223 -30.51 -10.20 16.68
N ALA A 224 -31.30 -9.14 16.87
CA ALA A 224 -32.75 -9.23 16.96
C ALA A 224 -33.40 -9.69 15.64
N THR A 225 -32.88 -9.20 14.50
CA THR A 225 -33.35 -9.60 13.16
C THR A 225 -33.03 -11.06 12.88
N THR A 226 -31.82 -11.51 13.23
CA THR A 226 -31.40 -12.92 13.09
C THR A 226 -32.29 -13.84 13.92
N LYS A 227 -32.62 -13.47 15.15
CA LYS A 227 -33.53 -14.24 16.01
C LYS A 227 -34.97 -14.30 15.47
N ARG A 228 -35.45 -13.23 14.82
CA ARG A 228 -36.77 -13.23 14.15
C ARG A 228 -36.78 -14.15 12.92
N LEU A 229 -35.69 -14.18 12.15
CA LEU A 229 -35.54 -15.06 11.00
C LEU A 229 -35.54 -16.54 11.41
N ASP A 230 -34.86 -16.89 12.50
CA ASP A 230 -34.85 -18.25 13.05
C ASP A 230 -36.26 -18.74 13.44
N GLY A 231 -37.06 -17.86 14.08
CA GLY A 231 -38.45 -18.13 14.39
C GLY A 231 -39.36 -18.26 13.16
N LEU A 232 -39.08 -17.53 12.07
CA LEU A 232 -39.79 -17.68 10.80
C LEU A 232 -39.44 -18.99 10.12
N ILE A 233 -38.17 -19.38 10.12
CA ILE A 233 -37.71 -20.67 9.56
C ILE A 233 -38.40 -21.82 10.29
N THR A 234 -38.42 -21.79 11.64
CA THR A 234 -39.09 -22.82 12.45
C THR A 234 -40.60 -22.91 12.15
N LYS A 235 -41.27 -21.76 11.99
CA LYS A 235 -42.70 -21.72 11.63
C LYS A 235 -42.97 -22.23 10.21
N LEU A 236 -42.07 -21.94 9.26
CA LEU A 236 -42.17 -22.43 7.89
C LEU A 236 -41.93 -23.94 7.81
N GLU A 237 -40.99 -24.48 8.58
CA GLU A 237 -40.77 -25.93 8.72
C GLU A 237 -42.03 -26.61 9.31
N GLY A 238 -42.62 -26.03 10.35
CA GLY A 238 -43.88 -26.52 10.93
C GLY A 238 -45.05 -26.46 9.94
N THR A 239 -45.22 -25.34 9.24
CA THR A 239 -46.27 -25.18 8.21
C THR A 239 -46.07 -26.17 7.06
N THR A 240 -44.82 -26.40 6.65
CA THR A 240 -44.49 -27.40 5.62
C THR A 240 -44.85 -28.80 6.09
N THR A 241 -44.60 -29.11 7.37
CA THR A 241 -44.99 -30.39 7.98
C THR A 241 -46.52 -30.55 8.00
N ASP A 242 -47.26 -29.51 8.41
CA ASP A 242 -48.73 -29.52 8.42
C ASP A 242 -49.30 -29.66 7.00
N LEU A 243 -48.71 -28.99 6.01
CA LEU A 243 -49.09 -29.13 4.61
C LEU A 243 -48.83 -30.54 4.08
N GLN A 244 -47.72 -31.18 4.48
CA GLN A 244 -47.45 -32.59 4.13
C GLN A 244 -48.49 -33.52 4.76
N LEU A 245 -48.92 -33.27 5.99
CA LEU A 245 -49.97 -34.04 6.65
C LEU A 245 -51.33 -33.86 5.95
N ILE A 246 -51.70 -32.62 5.60
CA ILE A 246 -52.92 -32.34 4.84
C ILE A 246 -52.85 -33.02 3.46
N LEU A 247 -51.70 -32.98 2.79
CA LEU A 247 -51.50 -33.63 1.50
C LEU A 247 -51.62 -35.15 1.61
N ALA A 248 -51.10 -35.74 2.69
CA ALA A 248 -51.25 -37.16 2.98
C ALA A 248 -52.72 -37.53 3.26
N ASP A 249 -53.46 -36.71 4.00
CA ASP A 249 -54.89 -36.90 4.25
C ASP A 249 -55.71 -36.75 2.96
N VAL A 250 -55.35 -35.81 2.09
CA VAL A 250 -55.91 -35.66 0.73
C VAL A 250 -55.64 -36.91 -0.12
N GLN A 251 -54.41 -37.42 -0.13
CA GLN A 251 -54.03 -38.64 -0.86
C GLN A 251 -54.80 -39.86 -0.34
N ALA A 252 -55.09 -39.91 0.96
CA ALA A 252 -55.92 -40.94 1.58
C ALA A 252 -57.43 -40.74 1.36
N GLY A 253 -57.85 -39.71 0.60
CA GLY A 253 -59.25 -39.40 0.30
C GLY A 253 -60.05 -38.91 1.51
N LYS A 254 -59.38 -38.43 2.56
CA LYS A 254 -60.03 -37.97 3.79
C LYS A 254 -60.48 -36.51 3.66
N GLY A 255 -61.65 -36.19 4.22
CA GLY A 255 -62.21 -34.83 4.21
C GLY A 255 -62.93 -34.43 2.92
N THR A 256 -63.41 -33.17 2.85
CA THR A 256 -64.11 -32.62 1.69
C THR A 256 -63.19 -32.34 0.50
N LEU A 257 -61.91 -32.04 0.75
CA LEU A 257 -60.88 -31.84 -0.28
C LEU A 257 -60.40 -33.16 -0.92
N GLY A 258 -60.29 -34.24 -0.14
CA GLY A 258 -60.05 -35.60 -0.65
C GLY A 258 -61.13 -36.11 -1.63
N LYS A 259 -62.31 -35.47 -1.61
CA LYS A 259 -63.42 -35.78 -2.54
C LYS A 259 -63.40 -34.93 -3.83
N ILE A 260 -62.53 -33.91 -3.91
CA ILE A 260 -62.41 -32.97 -5.06
C ILE A 260 -61.12 -33.22 -5.88
N THR A 261 -60.21 -34.08 -5.42
CA THR A 261 -58.77 -34.10 -5.77
C THR A 261 -58.35 -35.06 -6.90
N LYS A 262 -58.82 -34.80 -8.12
CA LYS A 262 -58.20 -35.37 -9.33
C LYS A 262 -57.68 -34.30 -10.30
N ASP A 263 -57.28 -33.15 -9.78
CA ASP A 263 -56.63 -32.13 -10.58
C ASP A 263 -55.11 -32.24 -10.41
N ASP A 264 -54.46 -32.83 -11.41
CA ASP A 264 -53.02 -33.06 -11.42
C ASP A 264 -52.22 -31.75 -11.46
N GLU A 265 -52.84 -30.63 -11.87
CA GLU A 265 -52.17 -29.33 -12.04
C GLU A 265 -51.85 -28.68 -10.69
N LEU A 266 -52.83 -28.63 -9.78
CA LEU A 266 -52.65 -28.06 -8.43
C LEU A 266 -51.59 -28.83 -7.61
N TYR A 267 -51.56 -30.16 -7.76
CA TYR A 267 -50.56 -31.00 -7.10
C TYR A 267 -49.14 -30.66 -7.56
N ASN A 268 -48.96 -30.52 -8.88
CA ASN A 268 -47.67 -30.22 -9.47
C ASN A 268 -47.17 -28.81 -9.11
N GLU A 269 -48.06 -27.81 -9.10
CA GLU A 269 -47.70 -26.44 -8.69
C GLU A 269 -47.33 -26.35 -7.21
N LEU A 270 -48.03 -27.08 -6.35
CA LEU A 270 -47.73 -27.10 -4.91
C LEU A 270 -46.37 -27.76 -4.65
N MET A 271 -46.08 -28.89 -5.29
CA MET A 271 -44.78 -29.57 -5.14
C MET A 271 -43.63 -28.77 -5.73
N ALA A 272 -43.84 -28.08 -6.85
CA ALA A 272 -42.85 -27.16 -7.40
C ALA A 272 -42.53 -26.03 -6.40
N THR A 273 -43.56 -25.46 -5.76
CA THR A 273 -43.41 -24.40 -4.76
C THR A 273 -42.64 -24.88 -3.52
N ILE A 274 -42.95 -26.09 -3.01
CA ILE A 274 -42.25 -26.69 -1.87
C ILE A 274 -40.77 -26.94 -2.21
N ASN A 275 -40.48 -27.51 -3.38
CA ASN A 275 -39.11 -27.78 -3.81
C ASN A 275 -38.29 -26.50 -4.00
N ASN A 276 -38.90 -25.47 -4.59
CA ASN A 276 -38.25 -24.16 -4.73
C ASN A 276 -37.99 -23.51 -3.36
N THR A 277 -38.92 -23.66 -2.41
CA THR A 277 -38.76 -23.16 -1.04
C THR A 277 -37.64 -23.88 -0.29
N ASN A 278 -37.56 -25.21 -0.40
CA ASN A 278 -36.47 -26.00 0.20
C ASN A 278 -35.10 -25.60 -0.37
N THR A 279 -35.02 -25.38 -1.68
CA THR A 279 -33.78 -24.95 -2.35
C THR A 279 -33.35 -23.57 -1.87
N LEU A 280 -34.29 -22.64 -1.70
CA LEU A 280 -34.02 -21.30 -1.19
C LEU A 280 -33.51 -21.35 0.27
N ILE A 281 -34.11 -22.19 1.11
CA ILE A 281 -33.69 -22.37 2.50
C ILE A 281 -32.28 -22.96 2.58
N ASP A 282 -31.97 -23.97 1.76
CA ASP A 282 -30.63 -24.59 1.73
C ASP A 282 -29.57 -23.61 1.23
N ASP A 283 -29.86 -22.81 0.20
CA ASP A 283 -28.92 -21.79 -0.28
C ASP A 283 -28.71 -20.66 0.76
N PHE A 284 -29.76 -20.26 1.48
CA PHE A 284 -29.62 -19.28 2.57
C PHE A 284 -28.74 -19.82 3.71
N ARG A 285 -28.90 -21.09 4.09
CA ARG A 285 -28.06 -21.74 5.13
C ARG A 285 -26.59 -21.79 4.73
N ARG A 286 -26.29 -22.10 3.46
CA ARG A 286 -24.91 -22.24 2.97
C ARG A 286 -24.24 -20.90 2.67
N ASN A 287 -24.99 -19.90 2.22
CA ASN A 287 -24.47 -18.62 1.75
C ASN A 287 -25.18 -17.41 2.38
N PRO A 288 -25.20 -17.27 3.72
CA PRO A 288 -25.97 -16.20 4.38
C PRO A 288 -25.51 -14.78 3.97
N LYS A 289 -24.23 -14.61 3.64
CA LYS A 289 -23.65 -13.32 3.18
C LYS A 289 -24.22 -12.82 1.85
N ARG A 290 -24.76 -13.72 1.01
CA ARG A 290 -25.39 -13.34 -0.26
C ARG A 290 -26.72 -12.61 -0.04
N TYR A 291 -27.40 -12.97 1.04
CA TYR A 291 -28.74 -12.48 1.36
C TYR A 291 -28.73 -11.43 2.48
N VAL A 292 -27.63 -11.33 3.22
CA VAL A 292 -27.40 -10.32 4.26
C VAL A 292 -26.12 -9.56 3.92
N SER A 293 -26.27 -8.35 3.38
CA SER A 293 -25.15 -7.43 3.17
C SER A 293 -24.99 -6.54 4.41
N ILE A 294 -23.85 -6.68 5.09
CA ILE A 294 -23.45 -5.74 6.14
C ILE A 294 -22.61 -4.68 5.43
N SER A 295 -23.19 -3.50 5.24
CA SER A 295 -22.45 -2.35 4.73
C SER A 295 -21.64 -1.77 5.88
N LEU A 296 -20.32 -1.94 5.82
CA LEU A 296 -19.39 -1.15 6.62
C LEU A 296 -19.08 0.11 5.79
N PHE A 297 -19.44 1.26 6.34
CA PHE A 297 -19.24 2.59 5.76
C PHE A 297 -17.84 2.79 5.20
#